data_AF-S6G3I5-F1
#
_entry.id   AF-S6G3I5-F1
#
_cell.length_a   1.000
_cell.length_b   1.000
_cell.length_c   1.000
_cell.angle_alpha   90.00
_cell.angle_beta   90.00
_cell.angle_gamma   90.00
#
_symmetry.space_group_name_H-M   'P 1'
#
loop_
_entity.id
_entity.type
_entity.pdbx_description
1 polymer ?
#
loop_
_entity_poly.entity_id
_entity_poly.type
_entity_poly.pdbx_seq_one_letter_code
_entity_poly.pdbx_strand_id
1 'polypeptide(L)'
;MKKLLLGLSSLVIGSSGMMSVVACYKDQEPSIIFQTAQGQAYPLSTALKPFAAYYNEKFKDHKDFIKVKFQFQDAYEVDGEKIQGHGSFDEFELIRDAKNNIESRDFKKVPNIILGAQSGAYVINQEGRLLDLSDKGIKKDLFFDKIADLHSVLAGQGSTDKIFNIPFDNADVDSVVFNLRLLNKMFEIIKQGGGTVSEQSDIVKKSKTIKEKDIPTTSIWSHIELKTTEQNQKPFDGYTVDDETFKTLDGIRELALKFADNIKMKDEDKITTSTLSGEVLSIDYQEQTFLKELHTKIDEKEKSAFQLDENKKVKYNLVDDTDLKPKFKSLWNDYSNTAKTVFKKEVVEQGVKSKKAFHSIKYMKNGKEEWGSWEIFKFQSAISFAASVGAYQNKITRFTKNHPYLGKVEKGQEADFYKNNASESDVYMTTQVMKSKNSKYGVFNEGGSSIIPVASSNDKVNRATKKFLEWLYTGTNTIGTKEEHNWFTLARTSGYVMPLKDVVTKDKQDEFKKIIQELESKLKDKTKEELTEANTETEALYFKLNMLRSASISLDSLLKLNEENTIAKAVATDDKSAQMINTIKTSLLNQTRDEQTETKDFSKLLHELNAIKQQ
;
A
#
# COMPACT_ATOMS: atom_id res chain seq x y z
N MET A 1 -60.93 -0.16 -16.46
CA MET A 1 -61.72 0.22 -15.25
C MET A 1 -60.80 1.12 -14.42
N LYS A 2 -60.79 2.46 -14.44
CA LYS A 2 -61.76 3.57 -14.27
C LYS A 2 -62.48 3.66 -12.90
N LYS A 3 -62.31 4.85 -12.29
CA LYS A 3 -62.94 5.52 -11.12
C LYS A 3 -62.24 5.25 -9.77
N LEU A 4 -61.64 6.21 -9.02
CA LEU A 4 -61.77 7.67 -8.80
C LEU A 4 -62.92 8.09 -7.85
N LEU A 5 -62.52 8.74 -6.72
CA LEU A 5 -63.23 9.74 -5.87
C LEU A 5 -64.48 9.24 -5.07
N LEU A 6 -64.87 9.67 -3.85
CA LEU A 6 -64.64 10.73 -2.83
C LEU A 6 -65.14 10.10 -1.48
N GLY A 7 -64.94 10.56 -0.24
CA GLY A 7 -64.52 11.81 0.41
C GLY A 7 -65.14 11.81 1.83
N LEU A 8 -64.50 12.54 2.79
CA LEU A 8 -65.05 13.20 4.01
C LEU A 8 -66.02 12.40 4.92
N SER A 9 -65.97 12.37 6.25
CA SER A 9 -65.38 13.20 7.30
C SER A 9 -65.85 12.59 8.63
N SER A 10 -65.01 12.56 9.68
CA SER A 10 -65.43 12.83 11.06
C SER A 10 -64.22 12.87 11.98
N LEU A 11 -63.96 14.05 12.52
CA LEU A 11 -63.22 14.21 13.76
C LEU A 11 -63.95 13.43 14.86
N VAL A 12 -63.26 12.50 15.50
CA VAL A 12 -63.49 12.19 16.91
C VAL A 12 -62.14 12.28 17.61
N ILE A 13 -61.94 13.44 18.24
CA ILE A 13 -60.95 13.64 19.28
C ILE A 13 -61.47 12.88 20.51
N GLY A 14 -60.76 11.84 20.93
CA GLY A 14 -61.17 11.02 22.07
C GLY A 14 -60.01 10.26 22.68
N SER A 15 -59.32 10.92 23.61
CA SER A 15 -58.45 10.36 24.66
C SER A 15 -57.33 9.40 24.25
N SER A 16 -56.14 9.97 24.15
CA SER A 16 -54.83 9.33 24.30
C SER A 16 -54.73 8.50 25.59
N GLY A 17 -55.00 7.20 25.49
CA GLY A 17 -54.40 6.21 26.38
C GLY A 17 -52.99 5.95 25.90
N MET A 18 -51.98 6.50 26.60
CA MET A 18 -50.59 6.11 26.43
C MET A 18 -50.45 4.63 26.81
N MET A 19 -50.67 3.72 25.86
CA MET A 19 -49.97 2.45 25.91
C MET A 19 -48.54 2.75 25.50
N SER A 20 -47.72 3.07 26.51
CA SER A 20 -46.28 2.94 26.42
C SER A 20 -45.97 1.50 26.02
N VAL A 21 -45.86 1.27 24.71
CA VAL A 21 -45.09 0.16 24.18
C VAL A 21 -43.66 0.44 24.63
N VAL A 22 -43.31 -0.10 25.81
CA VAL A 22 -41.93 -0.30 26.19
C VAL A 22 -41.43 -1.32 25.19
N ALA A 23 -40.97 -0.83 24.03
CA ALA A 23 -40.08 -1.61 23.20
C ALA A 23 -38.87 -1.89 24.11
N CYS A 24 -38.78 -3.12 24.61
CA CYS A 24 -37.53 -3.70 25.06
C CYS A 24 -36.59 -3.67 23.86
N TYR A 25 -35.96 -2.52 23.61
CA TYR A 25 -34.65 -2.50 23.01
C TYR A 25 -33.81 -3.34 23.95
N LYS A 26 -33.58 -4.61 23.59
CA LYS A 26 -32.43 -5.33 24.14
C LYS A 26 -31.26 -4.39 23.90
N ASP A 27 -30.70 -3.83 24.98
CA ASP A 27 -29.43 -3.14 24.91
C ASP A 27 -28.51 -4.07 24.12
N GLN A 28 -28.03 -3.61 22.96
CA GLN A 28 -27.06 -4.37 22.20
C GLN A 28 -25.89 -4.66 23.14
N GLU A 29 -25.51 -5.93 23.24
CA GLU A 29 -24.36 -6.28 24.08
C GLU A 29 -23.16 -5.43 23.65
N PRO A 30 -22.43 -4.85 24.62
CA PRO A 30 -21.25 -4.06 24.30
C PRO A 30 -20.31 -4.91 23.45
N SER A 31 -19.68 -4.29 22.45
CA SER A 31 -18.72 -4.93 21.55
C SER A 31 -17.47 -4.06 21.46
N ILE A 32 -16.31 -4.69 21.29
CA ILE A 32 -15.07 -3.99 20.95
C ILE A 32 -15.09 -3.75 19.45
N ILE A 33 -15.14 -2.50 19.01
CA ILE A 33 -15.10 -2.16 17.58
C ILE A 33 -13.65 -1.88 17.17
N PHE A 34 -13.14 -2.68 16.23
CA PHE A 34 -11.86 -2.48 15.57
C PHE A 34 -12.10 -1.97 14.15
N GLN A 35 -11.84 -0.69 13.91
CA GLN A 35 -12.07 -0.02 12.64
C GLN A 35 -10.79 0.02 11.79
N THR A 36 -10.91 -0.19 10.48
CA THR A 36 -9.80 -0.08 9.50
C THR A 36 -10.27 0.56 8.21
N ALA A 37 -9.43 1.37 7.58
CA ALA A 37 -9.74 2.04 6.30
C ALA A 37 -9.77 1.06 5.11
N GLN A 38 -9.29 -0.17 5.31
CA GLN A 38 -9.29 -1.18 4.27
C GLN A 38 -10.68 -1.77 4.04
N GLY A 39 -10.98 -2.09 2.77
CA GLY A 39 -12.15 -2.89 2.44
C GLY A 39 -12.02 -4.31 2.96
N GLN A 40 -13.14 -5.00 3.13
CA GLN A 40 -13.22 -6.33 3.76
C GLN A 40 -12.43 -7.43 3.01
N ALA A 41 -12.13 -7.19 1.73
CA ALA A 41 -11.47 -8.13 0.81
C ALA A 41 -9.98 -7.83 0.62
N TYR A 42 -9.47 -6.78 1.26
CA TYR A 42 -8.03 -6.49 1.25
C TYR A 42 -7.27 -7.58 2.04
N PRO A 43 -5.96 -7.81 1.76
CA PRO A 43 -5.20 -8.89 2.40
C PRO A 43 -5.21 -8.84 3.93
N LEU A 44 -5.02 -7.67 4.54
CA LEU A 44 -5.01 -7.52 5.99
C LEU A 44 -6.41 -7.79 6.58
N SER A 45 -7.45 -7.18 6.01
CA SER A 45 -8.86 -7.42 6.42
C SER A 45 -9.25 -8.89 6.35
N THR A 46 -8.82 -9.59 5.30
CA THR A 46 -9.09 -11.02 5.09
C THR A 46 -8.41 -11.86 6.16
N ALA A 47 -7.17 -11.52 6.52
CA ALA A 47 -6.42 -12.20 7.58
C ALA A 47 -6.98 -11.91 8.98
N LEU A 48 -7.43 -10.69 9.25
CA LEU A 48 -7.90 -10.25 10.56
C LEU A 48 -9.25 -10.87 10.97
N LYS A 49 -10.16 -11.12 10.01
CA LYS A 49 -11.47 -11.74 10.27
C LYS A 49 -11.37 -13.05 11.08
N PRO A 50 -10.54 -14.04 10.68
CA PRO A 50 -10.27 -15.24 11.47
C PRO A 50 -9.77 -15.00 12.90
N PHE A 51 -8.97 -13.95 13.15
CA PHE A 51 -8.50 -13.64 14.50
C PHE A 51 -9.64 -13.22 15.42
N ALA A 52 -10.55 -12.37 14.96
CA ALA A 52 -11.73 -12.01 15.77
C ALA A 52 -12.62 -13.23 16.00
N ALA A 53 -12.88 -14.06 14.98
CA ALA A 53 -13.67 -15.27 15.13
C ALA A 53 -13.05 -16.23 16.16
N TYR A 54 -11.74 -16.47 16.05
CA TYR A 54 -10.99 -17.31 17.00
C TYR A 54 -11.03 -16.74 18.42
N TYR A 55 -10.70 -15.46 18.59
CA TYR A 55 -10.70 -14.82 19.91
C TYR A 55 -12.08 -14.86 20.57
N ASN A 56 -13.11 -14.52 19.79
CA ASN A 56 -14.48 -14.50 20.26
C ASN A 56 -14.94 -15.87 20.74
N GLU A 57 -14.60 -16.94 20.01
CA GLU A 57 -15.00 -18.30 20.41
C GLU A 57 -14.15 -18.83 21.57
N LYS A 58 -12.83 -18.63 21.53
CA LYS A 58 -11.89 -19.20 22.50
C LYS A 58 -12.00 -18.55 23.87
N PHE A 59 -12.26 -17.25 23.93
CA PHE A 59 -12.23 -16.46 25.16
C PHE A 59 -13.61 -16.05 25.69
N LYS A 60 -14.73 -16.50 25.07
CA LYS A 60 -16.10 -16.08 25.44
C LYS A 60 -16.45 -16.23 26.92
N ASP A 61 -15.95 -17.29 27.55
CA ASP A 61 -16.24 -17.62 28.95
C ASP A 61 -15.21 -17.02 29.92
N HIS A 62 -14.19 -16.33 29.43
CA HIS A 62 -13.18 -15.72 30.31
C HIS A 62 -13.70 -14.43 30.94
N LYS A 63 -13.24 -14.13 32.15
CA LYS A 63 -13.46 -12.85 32.81
C LYS A 63 -13.01 -11.67 31.91
N ASP A 64 -13.78 -10.59 31.95
CA ASP A 64 -13.59 -9.36 31.16
C ASP A 64 -13.62 -9.60 29.63
N PHE A 65 -14.26 -10.67 29.16
CA PHE A 65 -14.54 -10.85 27.74
C PHE A 65 -15.62 -9.89 27.24
N ILE A 66 -15.38 -9.35 26.03
CA ILE A 66 -16.34 -8.64 25.19
C ILE A 66 -16.07 -9.06 23.74
N LYS A 67 -17.12 -9.32 22.96
CA LYS A 67 -17.03 -9.70 21.55
C LYS A 67 -16.33 -8.59 20.74
N VAL A 68 -15.33 -8.97 19.94
CA VAL A 68 -14.63 -8.10 19.00
C VAL A 68 -15.32 -8.15 17.65
N LYS A 69 -15.54 -6.98 17.03
CA LYS A 69 -16.09 -6.83 15.68
C LYS A 69 -15.20 -5.91 14.87
N PHE A 70 -14.89 -6.33 13.64
CA PHE A 70 -14.20 -5.45 12.69
C PHE A 70 -15.21 -4.56 11.97
N GLN A 71 -14.84 -3.30 11.72
CA GLN A 71 -15.57 -2.39 10.85
C GLN A 71 -14.68 -1.95 9.70
N PHE A 72 -15.00 -2.42 8.50
CA PHE A 72 -14.26 -2.14 7.26
C PHE A 72 -14.85 -0.93 6.53
N GLN A 73 -14.19 -0.52 5.44
CA GLN A 73 -14.71 0.51 4.53
C GLN A 73 -16.11 0.16 4.00
N ASP A 74 -16.31 -1.09 3.61
CA ASP A 74 -17.56 -1.63 3.08
C ASP A 74 -18.28 -2.55 4.07
N ALA A 75 -19.58 -2.74 3.84
CA ALA A 75 -20.41 -3.61 4.67
C ALA A 75 -20.10 -5.09 4.41
N TYR A 76 -20.22 -5.91 5.43
CA TYR A 76 -20.07 -7.36 5.34
C TYR A 76 -20.99 -8.11 6.29
N GLU A 77 -21.11 -9.41 6.08
CA GLU A 77 -21.90 -10.30 6.94
C GLU A 77 -20.99 -11.37 7.54
N VAL A 78 -21.13 -11.60 8.84
CA VAL A 78 -20.44 -12.66 9.58
C VAL A 78 -21.40 -13.24 10.62
N ASP A 79 -21.53 -14.57 10.66
CA ASP A 79 -22.45 -15.28 11.56
C ASP A 79 -23.91 -14.79 11.52
N GLY A 80 -24.39 -14.39 10.33
CA GLY A 80 -25.74 -13.82 10.13
C GLY A 80 -25.91 -12.39 10.65
N GLU A 81 -24.85 -11.76 11.14
CA GLU A 81 -24.81 -10.36 11.57
C GLU A 81 -24.27 -9.48 10.43
N LYS A 82 -25.08 -8.52 9.96
CA LYS A 82 -24.65 -7.52 8.97
C LYS A 82 -23.99 -6.34 9.67
N ILE A 83 -22.69 -6.15 9.41
CA ILE A 83 -21.91 -5.03 9.93
C ILE A 83 -21.82 -3.95 8.85
N GLN A 84 -22.22 -2.72 9.18
CA GLN A 84 -22.18 -1.59 8.24
C GLN A 84 -20.74 -1.08 8.10
N GLY A 85 -20.34 -0.80 6.86
CA GLY A 85 -19.08 -0.11 6.57
C GLY A 85 -19.13 1.36 6.98
N HIS A 86 -17.96 1.96 7.21
CA HIS A 86 -17.84 3.38 7.53
C HIS A 86 -17.65 4.28 6.31
N GLY A 87 -17.27 3.72 5.16
CA GLY A 87 -17.25 4.41 3.87
C GLY A 87 -15.92 5.07 3.47
N SER A 88 -14.95 5.25 4.38
CA SER A 88 -13.67 5.90 4.07
C SER A 88 -12.56 4.91 3.67
N PHE A 89 -11.65 5.32 2.76
CA PHE A 89 -10.41 4.60 2.45
C PHE A 89 -9.18 5.28 3.08
N ASP A 90 -9.39 6.29 3.91
CA ASP A 90 -8.34 7.11 4.50
C ASP A 90 -8.27 6.90 6.01
N GLU A 91 -7.11 6.43 6.47
CA GLU A 91 -6.85 6.18 7.89
C GLU A 91 -6.95 7.44 8.75
N PHE A 92 -6.49 8.58 8.24
CA PHE A 92 -6.55 9.85 8.95
C PHE A 92 -7.99 10.38 9.02
N GLU A 93 -8.81 10.15 7.99
CA GLU A 93 -10.25 10.44 8.07
C GLU A 93 -10.94 9.63 9.17
N LEU A 94 -10.59 8.34 9.35
CA LEU A 94 -11.13 7.54 10.45
C LEU A 94 -10.81 8.13 11.82
N ILE A 95 -9.57 8.58 11.99
CA ILE A 95 -9.12 9.23 13.22
C ILE A 95 -9.90 10.53 13.46
N ARG A 96 -10.10 11.35 12.42
CA ARG A 96 -10.88 12.59 12.49
C ARG A 96 -12.34 12.32 12.83
N ASP A 97 -12.95 11.31 12.23
CA ASP A 97 -14.34 10.93 12.50
C ASP A 97 -14.50 10.45 13.95
N ALA A 98 -13.54 9.68 14.47
CA ALA A 98 -13.51 9.30 15.87
C ALA A 98 -13.39 10.53 16.80
N LYS A 99 -12.52 11.50 16.49
CA LYS A 99 -12.41 12.77 17.23
C LYS A 99 -13.73 13.54 17.21
N ASN A 100 -14.35 13.72 16.04
CA ASN A 100 -15.63 14.42 15.90
C ASN A 100 -16.73 13.74 16.74
N ASN A 101 -16.75 12.40 16.80
CA ASN A 101 -17.70 11.65 17.63
C ASN A 101 -17.42 11.82 19.13
N ILE A 102 -16.15 11.98 19.54
CA ILE A 102 -15.77 12.31 20.93
C ILE A 102 -16.26 13.72 21.29
N GLU A 103 -15.95 14.72 20.46
CA GLU A 103 -16.32 16.13 20.68
C GLU A 103 -17.85 16.33 20.72
N SER A 104 -18.57 15.65 19.82
CA SER A 104 -20.04 15.66 19.78
C SER A 104 -20.70 14.77 20.84
N ARG A 105 -19.92 14.07 21.66
CA ARG A 105 -20.36 13.15 22.71
C ARG A 105 -21.19 11.96 22.21
N ASP A 106 -21.07 11.60 20.93
CA ASP A 106 -21.66 10.39 20.35
C ASP A 106 -20.75 9.17 20.57
N PHE A 107 -20.53 8.82 21.84
CA PHE A 107 -19.59 7.75 22.25
C PHE A 107 -19.96 6.36 21.71
N LYS A 108 -21.18 6.17 21.19
CA LYS A 108 -21.60 4.92 20.54
C LYS A 108 -20.93 4.72 19.17
N LYS A 109 -20.47 5.80 18.54
CA LYS A 109 -19.76 5.78 17.26
C LYS A 109 -18.24 5.90 17.40
N VAL A 110 -17.73 5.96 18.63
CA VAL A 110 -16.29 6.00 18.87
C VAL A 110 -15.77 4.56 18.89
N PRO A 111 -14.92 4.15 17.92
CA PRO A 111 -14.33 2.82 17.91
C PRO A 111 -13.40 2.62 19.11
N ASN A 112 -13.17 1.37 19.52
CA ASN A 112 -12.24 1.07 20.61
C ASN A 112 -10.80 0.90 20.12
N ILE A 113 -10.65 0.51 18.86
CA ILE A 113 -9.37 0.30 18.20
C ILE A 113 -9.49 0.88 16.80
N ILE A 114 -8.57 1.76 16.42
CA ILE A 114 -8.46 2.28 15.06
C ILE A 114 -7.16 1.74 14.48
N LEU A 115 -7.24 1.11 13.31
CA LEU A 115 -6.08 0.92 12.46
C LEU A 115 -5.84 2.24 11.73
N GLY A 116 -4.77 2.95 12.08
CA GLY A 116 -4.56 4.32 11.66
C GLY A 116 -3.10 4.66 11.38
N ALA A 117 -2.93 5.79 10.71
CA ALA A 117 -1.61 6.35 10.42
C ALA A 117 -0.90 6.75 11.71
N GLN A 118 0.44 6.71 11.69
CA GLN A 118 1.29 6.90 12.87
C GLN A 118 0.97 8.16 13.69
N SER A 119 0.64 9.26 13.01
CA SER A 119 0.32 10.55 13.64
C SER A 119 -1.05 10.62 14.28
N GLY A 120 -1.94 9.66 14.00
CA GLY A 120 -3.31 9.67 14.44
C GLY A 120 -3.50 9.68 15.95
N ALA A 121 -2.57 9.06 16.68
CA ALA A 121 -2.62 9.02 18.13
C ALA A 121 -2.63 10.43 18.74
N TYR A 122 -1.91 11.41 18.16
CA TYR A 122 -1.94 12.79 18.63
C TYR A 122 -3.34 13.40 18.58
N VAL A 123 -4.04 13.20 17.46
CA VAL A 123 -5.38 13.76 17.24
C VAL A 123 -6.37 13.26 18.28
N ILE A 124 -6.36 11.95 18.57
CA ILE A 124 -7.19 11.38 19.65
C ILE A 124 -6.72 11.83 21.04
N ASN A 125 -5.42 12.06 21.23
CA ASN A 125 -4.88 12.53 22.49
C ASN A 125 -5.34 13.94 22.88
N GLN A 126 -5.68 14.79 21.92
CA GLN A 126 -6.20 16.14 22.21
C GLN A 126 -7.44 16.08 23.12
N GLU A 127 -8.20 14.98 23.02
CA GLU A 127 -9.38 14.71 23.85
C GLU A 127 -9.07 13.88 25.12
N GLY A 128 -7.81 13.51 25.35
CA GLY A 128 -7.39 12.65 26.47
C GLY A 128 -7.96 11.23 26.41
N ARG A 129 -8.23 10.71 25.21
CA ARG A 129 -8.93 9.43 24.99
C ARG A 129 -8.04 8.29 24.48
N LEU A 130 -6.73 8.36 24.65
CA LEU A 130 -5.86 7.22 24.34
C LEU A 130 -5.87 6.20 25.48
N LEU A 131 -5.93 4.91 25.14
CA LEU A 131 -5.86 3.82 26.10
C LEU A 131 -4.43 3.30 26.25
N ASP A 132 -3.87 3.43 27.45
CA ASP A 132 -2.53 2.95 27.80
C ASP A 132 -2.49 1.42 27.91
N LEU A 133 -1.53 0.78 27.24
CA LEU A 133 -1.34 -0.68 27.23
C LEU A 133 -0.10 -1.15 28.01
N SER A 134 0.65 -0.25 28.65
CA SER A 134 1.91 -0.57 29.31
C SER A 134 1.77 -1.58 30.45
N ASP A 135 0.62 -1.61 31.13
CA ASP A 135 0.26 -2.60 32.15
C ASP A 135 0.11 -4.02 31.59
N LYS A 136 0.01 -4.16 30.26
CA LYS A 136 -0.01 -5.43 29.53
C LYS A 136 1.31 -5.80 28.90
N GLY A 137 2.38 -5.05 29.18
CA GLY A 137 3.70 -5.28 28.59
C GLY A 137 3.83 -4.83 27.14
N ILE A 138 2.79 -4.18 26.57
CA ILE A 138 2.87 -3.56 25.24
C ILE A 138 3.48 -2.17 25.43
N LYS A 139 4.81 -2.11 25.36
CA LYS A 139 5.63 -0.90 25.50
C LYS A 139 6.85 -1.00 24.57
N LYS A 140 7.75 -0.01 24.57
CA LYS A 140 8.88 0.10 23.63
C LYS A 140 9.71 -1.17 23.45
N ASP A 141 10.01 -1.88 24.52
CA ASP A 141 10.89 -3.06 24.52
C ASP A 141 10.30 -4.29 23.81
N LEU A 142 8.98 -4.31 23.55
CA LEU A 142 8.31 -5.35 22.77
C LEU A 142 8.63 -5.25 21.27
N PHE A 143 8.89 -4.04 20.78
CA PHE A 143 9.05 -3.75 19.36
C PHE A 143 10.51 -3.63 18.95
N PHE A 144 10.77 -3.78 17.66
CA PHE A 144 12.08 -3.51 17.09
C PHE A 144 12.48 -2.05 17.35
N ASP A 145 13.63 -1.84 17.98
CA ASP A 145 14.01 -0.56 18.61
C ASP A 145 13.86 0.65 17.66
N LYS A 146 14.28 0.52 16.39
CA LYS A 146 14.18 1.62 15.40
C LYS A 146 12.73 1.99 15.04
N ILE A 147 11.81 1.02 15.05
CA ILE A 147 10.39 1.25 14.80
C ILE A 147 9.71 1.76 16.07
N ALA A 148 10.08 1.22 17.25
CA ALA A 148 9.60 1.70 18.54
C ALA A 148 9.92 3.20 18.73
N ASP A 149 11.11 3.64 18.31
CA ASP A 149 11.54 5.03 18.39
C ASP A 149 10.67 5.94 17.51
N LEU A 150 10.41 5.56 16.25
CA LEU A 150 9.50 6.30 15.37
C LEU A 150 8.13 6.49 16.02
N HIS A 151 7.54 5.40 16.51
CA HIS A 151 6.19 5.39 17.08
C HIS A 151 6.08 6.08 18.44
N SER A 152 7.22 6.46 19.03
CA SER A 152 7.28 7.21 20.28
C SER A 152 7.38 8.71 20.11
N VAL A 153 7.57 9.21 18.89
CA VAL A 153 7.61 10.63 18.58
C VAL A 153 6.26 11.08 18.04
N LEU A 154 5.46 11.74 18.87
CA LEU A 154 4.13 12.22 18.50
C LEU A 154 4.05 13.75 18.55
N ALA A 155 3.37 14.34 17.57
CA ALA A 155 2.98 15.75 17.65
C ALA A 155 2.24 16.01 18.98
N GLY A 156 2.45 17.19 19.56
CA GLY A 156 1.92 17.61 20.86
C GLY A 156 2.47 16.91 22.10
N GLN A 157 3.09 15.73 21.98
CA GLN A 157 3.64 14.98 23.12
C GLN A 157 5.18 14.92 23.13
N GLY A 158 5.83 14.95 21.96
CA GLY A 158 7.26 14.70 21.84
C GLY A 158 7.61 13.22 21.99
N SER A 159 8.78 12.92 22.55
CA SER A 159 9.21 11.55 22.82
C SER A 159 8.64 11.07 24.15
N THR A 160 8.04 9.88 24.17
CA THR A 160 7.44 9.28 25.37
C THR A 160 7.91 7.83 25.58
N ASP A 161 7.96 7.36 26.83
CA ASP A 161 8.21 5.95 27.13
C ASP A 161 6.98 5.07 26.85
N LYS A 162 5.80 5.68 26.91
CA LYS A 162 4.53 5.05 26.52
C LYS A 162 4.38 5.13 25.02
N ILE A 163 3.96 4.04 24.38
CA ILE A 163 3.57 4.04 22.97
C ILE A 163 2.05 4.06 22.94
N PHE A 164 1.47 5.10 22.32
CA PHE A 164 0.02 5.17 22.08
C PHE A 164 -0.35 4.89 20.62
N ASN A 165 0.63 4.98 19.73
CA ASN A 165 0.55 4.57 18.35
C ASN A 165 1.26 3.23 18.19
N ILE A 166 0.60 2.13 18.52
CA ILE A 166 1.24 0.82 18.66
C ILE A 166 1.65 0.29 17.27
N PRO A 167 2.95 0.01 17.00
CA PRO A 167 3.37 -0.63 15.74
C PRO A 167 2.64 -1.95 15.54
N PHE A 168 1.98 -2.14 14.39
CA PHE A 168 1.15 -3.33 14.18
C PHE A 168 1.52 -4.10 12.91
N ASP A 169 1.28 -3.52 11.75
CA ASP A 169 1.54 -4.17 10.47
C ASP A 169 2.56 -3.35 9.70
N ASN A 170 3.64 -4.01 9.29
CA ASN A 170 4.69 -3.41 8.48
C ASN A 170 4.74 -4.11 7.13
N ALA A 171 4.77 -3.31 6.07
CA ALA A 171 5.01 -3.77 4.71
C ALA A 171 5.75 -2.70 3.91
N ASP A 172 6.65 -3.13 3.02
CA ASP A 172 7.25 -2.23 2.02
C ASP A 172 6.13 -1.71 1.10
N VAL A 173 5.79 -0.44 1.18
CA VAL A 173 4.82 0.25 0.29
C VAL A 173 5.41 0.60 -1.07
N ASP A 174 6.74 0.57 -1.19
CA ASP A 174 7.53 0.88 -2.38
C ASP A 174 8.59 -0.22 -2.67
N SER A 175 8.22 -1.48 -2.45
CA SER A 175 9.03 -2.63 -2.89
C SER A 175 9.25 -2.57 -4.41
N VAL A 176 10.40 -3.02 -4.91
CA VAL A 176 10.68 -2.97 -6.35
C VAL A 176 10.24 -4.25 -7.01
N VAL A 177 9.32 -4.14 -7.96
CA VAL A 177 8.80 -5.26 -8.74
C VAL A 177 9.24 -5.11 -10.19
N PHE A 178 9.75 -6.18 -10.77
CA PHE A 178 10.22 -6.23 -12.14
C PHE A 178 9.37 -7.20 -12.95
N ASN A 179 8.92 -6.76 -14.13
CA ASN A 179 8.48 -7.66 -15.19
C ASN A 179 9.71 -8.06 -16.01
N LEU A 180 10.20 -9.27 -15.80
CA LEU A 180 11.45 -9.76 -16.35
C LEU A 180 11.44 -9.87 -17.88
N ARG A 181 10.28 -10.10 -18.51
CA ARG A 181 10.17 -10.08 -19.98
C ARG A 181 10.34 -8.68 -20.54
N LEU A 182 9.65 -7.71 -19.97
CA LEU A 182 9.77 -6.31 -20.39
C LEU A 182 11.17 -5.77 -20.12
N LEU A 183 11.75 -6.13 -18.98
CA LEU A 183 13.11 -5.76 -18.63
C LEU A 183 14.14 -6.37 -19.60
N ASN A 184 13.95 -7.62 -20.03
CA ASN A 184 14.79 -8.25 -21.04
C ASN A 184 14.73 -7.49 -22.37
N LYS A 185 13.53 -7.17 -22.87
CA LYS A 185 13.35 -6.34 -24.07
C LYS A 185 14.01 -4.97 -23.93
N MET A 186 13.87 -4.33 -22.77
CA MET A 186 14.47 -3.04 -22.46
C MET A 186 16.01 -3.12 -22.59
N PHE A 187 16.64 -4.14 -22.02
CA PHE A 187 18.09 -4.35 -22.13
C PHE A 187 18.55 -4.65 -23.56
N GLU A 188 17.76 -5.39 -24.34
CA GLU A 188 18.06 -5.64 -25.76
C GLU A 188 18.07 -4.34 -26.56
N ILE A 189 17.05 -3.49 -26.40
CA ILE A 189 16.96 -2.19 -27.08
C ILE A 189 18.12 -1.26 -26.67
N ILE A 190 18.48 -1.23 -25.37
CA ILE A 190 19.61 -0.42 -24.88
C ILE A 190 20.91 -0.86 -25.56
N LYS A 191 21.17 -2.17 -25.64
CA LYS A 191 22.36 -2.72 -26.33
C LYS A 191 22.35 -2.40 -27.82
N GLN A 192 21.20 -2.57 -28.49
CA GLN A 192 21.05 -2.24 -29.91
C GLN A 192 21.40 -0.78 -30.21
N GLY A 193 21.03 0.14 -29.32
CA GLY A 193 21.36 1.56 -29.45
C GLY A 193 22.74 1.97 -28.91
N GLY A 194 23.65 1.02 -28.68
CA GLY A 194 25.05 1.29 -28.30
C GLY A 194 25.33 1.36 -26.79
N GLY A 195 24.33 1.12 -25.93
CA GLY A 195 24.51 1.10 -24.48
C GLY A 195 25.17 -0.17 -23.97
N THR A 196 25.75 -0.08 -22.78
CA THR A 196 26.33 -1.22 -22.07
C THR A 196 25.36 -1.71 -20.99
N VAL A 197 25.08 -3.01 -20.95
CA VAL A 197 24.31 -3.63 -19.86
C VAL A 197 25.20 -4.68 -19.21
N SER A 198 25.50 -4.51 -17.94
CA SER A 198 26.40 -5.38 -17.18
C SER A 198 25.81 -6.77 -17.04
N GLU A 199 26.47 -7.76 -17.65
CA GLU A 199 26.06 -9.17 -17.57
C GLU A 199 26.26 -9.79 -16.19
N GLN A 200 26.98 -9.09 -15.31
CA GLN A 200 27.18 -9.52 -13.93
C GLN A 200 26.07 -9.07 -12.99
N SER A 201 25.24 -8.10 -13.40
CA SER A 201 24.14 -7.61 -12.59
C SER A 201 23.11 -8.72 -12.33
N ASP A 202 22.67 -8.84 -11.09
CA ASP A 202 21.74 -9.91 -10.67
C ASP A 202 20.39 -9.81 -11.37
N ILE A 203 19.89 -8.60 -11.56
CA ILE A 203 18.62 -8.40 -12.26
C ILE A 203 18.74 -8.67 -13.76
N VAL A 204 19.90 -8.38 -14.37
CA VAL A 204 20.20 -8.73 -15.77
C VAL A 204 20.26 -10.25 -15.94
N LYS A 205 20.89 -10.96 -15.01
CA LYS A 205 20.91 -12.43 -14.99
C LYS A 205 19.49 -12.99 -14.89
N LYS A 206 18.67 -12.48 -13.96
CA LYS A 206 17.27 -12.91 -13.78
C LYS A 206 16.40 -12.65 -15.01
N SER A 207 16.56 -11.50 -15.68
CA SER A 207 15.78 -11.21 -16.89
C SER A 207 16.11 -12.14 -18.05
N LYS A 208 17.29 -12.75 -18.06
CA LYS A 208 17.68 -13.74 -19.07
C LYS A 208 17.19 -15.16 -18.81
N THR A 209 16.74 -15.46 -17.59
CA THR A 209 16.22 -16.81 -17.25
C THR A 209 14.76 -17.03 -17.61
N ILE A 210 14.09 -16.03 -18.18
CA ILE A 210 12.69 -16.14 -18.64
C ILE A 210 12.55 -17.22 -19.71
N LYS A 211 11.47 -18.02 -19.63
CA LYS A 211 11.20 -19.11 -20.58
C LYS A 211 10.56 -18.59 -21.88
N GLU A 212 9.63 -17.64 -21.75
CA GLU A 212 8.94 -17.00 -22.86
C GLU A 212 9.43 -15.57 -22.98
N LYS A 213 9.90 -15.19 -24.17
CA LYS A 213 10.41 -13.83 -24.43
C LYS A 213 9.38 -12.93 -25.11
N ASP A 214 8.37 -13.54 -25.73
CA ASP A 214 7.33 -12.81 -26.42
C ASP A 214 6.46 -12.05 -25.41
N ILE A 215 6.19 -10.79 -25.77
CA ILE A 215 5.30 -9.91 -25.04
C ILE A 215 3.94 -9.96 -25.71
N PRO A 216 2.83 -10.16 -24.96
CA PRO A 216 1.49 -10.20 -25.52
C PRO A 216 1.18 -8.96 -26.37
N THR A 217 0.52 -9.16 -27.52
CA THR A 217 0.13 -8.07 -28.43
C THR A 217 -0.91 -7.12 -27.84
N THR A 218 -1.56 -7.53 -26.75
CA THR A 218 -2.42 -6.70 -25.92
C THR A 218 -1.64 -5.66 -25.13
N SER A 219 -0.32 -5.76 -24.99
CA SER A 219 0.50 -4.72 -24.35
C SER A 219 1.12 -3.80 -25.40
N ILE A 220 1.11 -2.49 -25.18
CA ILE A 220 1.83 -1.54 -26.03
C ILE A 220 3.34 -1.86 -26.12
N TRP A 221 3.89 -2.55 -25.12
CA TRP A 221 5.29 -3.00 -25.13
C TRP A 221 5.61 -3.94 -26.28
N SER A 222 4.66 -4.68 -26.87
CA SER A 222 4.95 -5.49 -28.07
C SER A 222 5.27 -4.63 -29.30
N HIS A 223 4.84 -3.37 -29.29
CA HIS A 223 4.89 -2.44 -30.42
C HIS A 223 6.01 -1.41 -30.34
N ILE A 224 6.86 -1.45 -29.31
CA ILE A 224 8.02 -0.56 -29.19
C ILE A 224 9.25 -1.11 -29.93
N GLU A 225 10.04 -0.20 -30.49
CA GLU A 225 11.40 -0.44 -31.02
C GLU A 225 12.34 0.74 -30.72
N LEU A 226 13.63 0.54 -30.98
CA LEU A 226 14.65 1.58 -30.86
C LEU A 226 14.37 2.75 -31.81
N LYS A 227 14.41 3.97 -31.27
CA LYS A 227 14.36 5.20 -32.06
C LYS A 227 15.77 5.56 -32.54
N THR A 228 16.03 5.35 -33.82
CA THR A 228 17.24 5.83 -34.50
C THR A 228 16.90 6.93 -35.49
N THR A 229 17.85 7.84 -35.71
CA THR A 229 17.80 8.86 -36.78
C THR A 229 19.12 8.82 -37.53
N GLU A 230 19.20 9.47 -38.70
CA GLU A 230 20.47 9.59 -39.44
C GLU A 230 21.57 10.24 -38.58
N GLN A 231 21.20 11.20 -37.73
CA GLN A 231 22.11 11.96 -36.86
C GLN A 231 22.36 11.29 -35.50
N ASN A 232 21.57 10.27 -35.12
CA ASN A 232 21.70 9.57 -33.85
C ASN A 232 21.33 8.09 -34.01
N GLN A 233 22.27 7.30 -34.52
CA GLN A 233 22.12 5.85 -34.69
C GLN A 233 22.38 5.07 -33.39
N LYS A 234 23.06 5.67 -32.41
CA LYS A 234 23.41 5.05 -31.13
C LYS A 234 22.92 5.92 -29.95
N PRO A 235 21.60 6.00 -29.73
CA PRO A 235 21.02 6.87 -28.70
C PRO A 235 21.42 6.54 -27.25
N PHE A 236 21.96 5.33 -27.02
CA PHE A 236 22.44 4.86 -25.73
C PHE A 236 23.97 4.81 -25.66
N ASP A 237 24.70 5.39 -26.61
CA ASP A 237 26.17 5.43 -26.55
C ASP A 237 26.66 6.07 -25.24
N GLY A 238 27.63 5.43 -24.59
CA GLY A 238 28.14 5.82 -23.26
C GLY A 238 27.19 5.59 -22.08
N TYR A 239 25.96 5.10 -22.30
CA TYR A 239 25.04 4.77 -21.21
C TYR A 239 25.29 3.35 -20.69
N THR A 240 25.44 3.22 -19.37
CA THR A 240 25.67 1.93 -18.70
C THR A 240 24.53 1.61 -17.75
N VAL A 241 24.04 0.37 -17.82
CA VAL A 241 23.07 -0.21 -16.88
C VAL A 241 23.74 -1.34 -16.10
N ASP A 242 23.70 -1.24 -14.78
CA ASP A 242 24.32 -2.15 -13.82
C ASP A 242 23.49 -2.24 -12.52
N ASP A 243 24.04 -2.88 -11.48
CA ASP A 243 23.33 -3.01 -10.21
C ASP A 243 23.07 -1.67 -9.51
N GLU A 244 23.94 -0.67 -9.67
CA GLU A 244 23.74 0.65 -9.05
C GLU A 244 22.55 1.38 -9.64
N THR A 245 22.24 1.11 -10.93
CA THR A 245 21.02 1.59 -11.59
C THR A 245 19.76 1.20 -10.82
N PHE A 246 19.72 -0.01 -10.23
CA PHE A 246 18.55 -0.55 -9.54
C PHE A 246 18.61 -0.41 -8.01
N LYS A 247 19.73 0.08 -7.46
CA LYS A 247 19.90 0.33 -6.01
C LYS A 247 19.64 1.77 -5.61
N THR A 248 19.30 2.65 -6.56
CA THR A 248 19.05 4.08 -6.31
C THR A 248 17.74 4.55 -6.92
N LEU A 249 16.97 5.36 -6.18
CA LEU A 249 15.66 5.88 -6.61
C LEU A 249 15.80 6.68 -7.92
N ASP A 250 16.78 7.58 -7.97
CA ASP A 250 17.11 8.37 -9.13
C ASP A 250 17.73 7.56 -10.28
N GLY A 251 18.47 6.48 -9.98
CA GLY A 251 18.97 5.56 -11.01
C GLY A 251 17.85 4.89 -11.80
N ILE A 252 16.83 4.37 -11.12
CA ILE A 252 15.64 3.77 -11.76
C ILE A 252 14.85 4.83 -12.52
N ARG A 253 14.68 6.03 -11.95
CA ARG A 253 13.98 7.15 -12.56
C ARG A 253 14.65 7.66 -13.84
N GLU A 254 15.98 7.78 -13.81
CA GLU A 254 16.79 8.15 -14.97
C GLU A 254 16.76 7.08 -16.06
N LEU A 255 16.82 5.79 -15.69
CA LEU A 255 16.67 4.68 -16.63
C LEU A 255 15.32 4.74 -17.35
N ALA A 256 14.24 4.97 -16.59
CA ALA A 256 12.89 5.07 -17.12
C ALA A 256 12.76 6.18 -18.18
N LEU A 257 13.27 7.38 -17.87
CA LEU A 257 13.31 8.49 -18.82
C LEU A 257 14.21 8.16 -20.02
N LYS A 258 15.45 7.73 -19.78
CA LYS A 258 16.44 7.49 -20.82
C LYS A 258 15.98 6.43 -21.81
N PHE A 259 15.30 5.40 -21.33
CA PHE A 259 14.69 4.39 -22.20
C PHE A 259 13.54 4.98 -23.02
N ALA A 260 12.56 5.62 -22.36
CA ALA A 260 11.37 6.15 -23.03
C ALA A 260 11.69 7.19 -24.12
N ASP A 261 12.66 8.09 -23.89
CA ASP A 261 13.06 9.13 -24.85
C ASP A 261 13.66 8.52 -26.16
N ASN A 262 14.10 7.26 -26.12
CA ASN A 262 14.84 6.59 -27.19
C ASN A 262 14.10 5.38 -27.78
N ILE A 263 12.79 5.29 -27.58
CA ILE A 263 11.92 4.35 -28.28
C ILE A 263 10.97 5.07 -29.25
N LYS A 264 10.39 4.30 -30.17
CA LYS A 264 9.26 4.68 -31.02
C LYS A 264 8.34 3.48 -31.22
N MET A 265 7.14 3.72 -31.72
CA MET A 265 6.19 2.66 -32.06
C MET A 265 6.46 2.15 -33.49
N LYS A 266 6.64 0.84 -33.65
CA LYS A 266 6.95 0.22 -34.96
C LYS A 266 5.73 -0.17 -35.79
N ASP A 267 4.60 -0.41 -35.12
CA ASP A 267 3.34 -0.92 -35.70
C ASP A 267 2.15 -0.09 -35.16
N GLU A 268 2.20 1.24 -35.31
CA GLU A 268 1.17 2.12 -34.73
C GLU A 268 -0.25 1.79 -35.20
N ASP A 269 -0.40 1.30 -36.43
CA ASP A 269 -1.67 0.87 -37.04
C ASP A 269 -2.26 -0.39 -36.40
N LYS A 270 -1.43 -1.23 -35.76
CA LYS A 270 -1.87 -2.44 -35.02
C LYS A 270 -2.27 -2.16 -33.58
N ILE A 271 -2.16 -0.92 -33.12
CA ILE A 271 -2.63 -0.50 -31.79
C ILE A 271 -4.15 -0.34 -31.85
N THR A 272 -4.86 -1.20 -31.12
CA THR A 272 -6.32 -1.30 -31.10
C THR A 272 -6.90 -0.78 -29.78
N THR A 273 -8.22 -0.79 -29.64
CA THR A 273 -8.91 -0.49 -28.36
C THR A 273 -8.59 -1.52 -27.28
N SER A 274 -8.20 -2.75 -27.63
CA SER A 274 -7.78 -3.79 -26.69
C SER A 274 -6.31 -3.73 -26.28
N THR A 275 -5.47 -2.93 -26.97
CA THR A 275 -4.09 -2.68 -26.53
C THR A 275 -4.09 -1.88 -25.23
N LEU A 276 -3.33 -2.28 -24.23
CA LEU A 276 -3.15 -1.57 -22.97
C LEU A 276 -2.06 -0.50 -23.12
N SER A 277 -2.23 0.63 -22.45
CA SER A 277 -1.15 1.62 -22.26
C SER A 277 0.03 0.96 -21.51
N GLY A 278 1.18 1.62 -21.46
CA GLY A 278 2.32 1.12 -20.70
C GLY A 278 3.27 2.20 -20.25
N GLU A 279 4.19 1.81 -19.39
CA GLU A 279 5.20 2.67 -18.83
C GLU A 279 6.47 1.89 -18.46
N VAL A 280 7.60 2.59 -18.36
CA VAL A 280 8.84 1.96 -17.86
C VAL A 280 8.77 1.75 -16.37
N LEU A 281 8.34 2.77 -15.63
CA LEU A 281 8.24 2.77 -14.18
C LEU A 281 6.83 3.17 -13.72
N SER A 282 6.14 2.29 -13.01
CA SER A 282 4.96 2.67 -12.21
C SER A 282 5.34 2.93 -10.75
N ILE A 283 4.65 3.88 -10.10
CA ILE A 283 4.89 4.21 -8.69
C ILE A 283 3.56 4.29 -7.95
N ASP A 284 3.35 3.35 -7.02
CA ASP A 284 2.34 3.43 -5.96
C ASP A 284 2.77 4.46 -4.90
N TYR A 285 1.80 5.10 -4.24
CA TYR A 285 2.06 6.05 -3.13
C TYR A 285 3.17 7.07 -3.46
N GLN A 286 3.05 7.72 -4.62
CA GLN A 286 4.07 8.59 -5.19
C GLN A 286 4.56 9.70 -4.26
N GLU A 287 3.70 10.22 -3.39
CA GLU A 287 4.04 11.19 -2.37
C GLU A 287 5.02 10.64 -1.32
N GLN A 288 4.90 9.36 -0.96
CA GLN A 288 5.78 8.73 0.02
C GLN A 288 7.15 8.48 -0.60
N THR A 289 7.19 7.94 -1.82
CA THR A 289 8.45 7.78 -2.58
C THR A 289 9.14 9.13 -2.79
N PHE A 290 8.37 10.18 -3.11
CA PHE A 290 8.91 11.54 -3.26
C PHE A 290 9.51 12.08 -1.95
N LEU A 291 8.79 11.97 -0.83
CA LEU A 291 9.29 12.43 0.47
C LEU A 291 10.51 11.62 0.92
N LYS A 292 10.53 10.32 0.64
CA LYS A 292 11.68 9.44 0.86
C LYS A 292 12.90 9.93 0.07
N GLU A 293 12.78 10.17 -1.24
CA GLU A 293 13.88 10.69 -2.07
C GLU A 293 14.30 12.11 -1.63
N LEU A 294 13.37 12.93 -1.15
CA LEU A 294 13.72 14.24 -0.59
C LEU A 294 14.59 14.07 0.65
N HIS A 295 14.24 13.12 1.52
CA HIS A 295 14.93 12.89 2.78
C HIS A 295 16.35 12.32 2.60
N THR A 296 16.59 11.50 1.56
CA THR A 296 17.96 11.02 1.24
C THR A 296 18.88 12.14 0.80
N LYS A 297 18.33 13.25 0.28
CA LYS A 297 19.08 14.43 -0.15
C LYS A 297 19.39 15.41 0.98
N ILE A 298 18.84 15.23 2.20
CA ILE A 298 19.10 16.11 3.35
C ILE A 298 20.36 15.64 4.07
N ASP A 299 21.34 16.52 4.28
CA ASP A 299 22.62 16.13 4.89
C ASP A 299 22.51 15.82 6.39
N GLU A 300 21.65 16.55 7.09
CA GLU A 300 21.36 16.36 8.52
C GLU A 300 20.39 15.17 8.71
N LYS A 301 20.86 14.10 9.39
CA LYS A 301 20.08 12.86 9.59
C LYS A 301 18.71 13.12 10.26
N GLU A 302 18.68 13.97 11.28
CA GLU A 302 17.48 14.27 12.07
C GLU A 302 16.50 15.23 11.39
N LYS A 303 16.93 15.92 10.33
CA LYS A 303 16.10 16.93 9.66
C LYS A 303 15.10 16.25 8.72
N SER A 304 13.82 16.59 8.89
CA SER A 304 12.70 16.06 8.11
C SER A 304 11.92 17.17 7.40
N ALA A 305 11.14 16.82 6.39
CA ALA A 305 10.24 17.75 5.68
C ALA A 305 9.17 18.33 6.64
N PHE A 306 8.73 17.51 7.59
CA PHE A 306 7.86 17.88 8.69
C PHE A 306 8.44 17.29 9.97
N GLN A 307 8.76 18.14 10.94
CA GLN A 307 9.38 17.73 12.20
C GLN A 307 8.74 18.45 13.38
N LEU A 308 8.94 17.96 14.59
CA LEU A 308 8.45 18.65 15.79
C LEU A 308 9.42 19.77 16.21
N ASP A 309 8.88 20.90 16.64
CA ASP A 309 9.64 21.94 17.34
C ASP A 309 9.79 21.62 18.84
N GLU A 310 10.48 22.51 19.57
CA GLU A 310 10.67 22.38 21.02
C GLU A 310 9.34 22.30 21.80
N ASN A 311 8.30 22.97 21.29
CA ASN A 311 6.93 23.00 21.81
C ASN A 311 6.05 21.85 21.30
N LYS A 312 6.66 20.86 20.63
CA LYS A 312 6.02 19.67 20.06
C LYS A 312 4.99 19.99 18.97
N LYS A 313 5.07 21.16 18.34
CA LYS A 313 4.24 21.52 17.19
C LYS A 313 4.93 21.13 15.89
N VAL A 314 4.15 20.89 14.84
CA VAL A 314 4.71 20.57 13.51
C VAL A 314 5.36 21.82 12.92
N LYS A 315 6.65 21.70 12.60
CA LYS A 315 7.43 22.65 11.81
C LYS A 315 7.40 22.20 10.34
N TYR A 316 6.93 23.09 9.46
CA TYR A 316 6.79 22.83 8.03
C TYR A 316 8.07 23.20 7.27
N ASN A 317 9.17 22.49 7.56
CA ASN A 317 10.48 22.74 6.92
C ASN A 317 10.41 22.74 5.40
N LEU A 318 9.50 21.95 4.81
CA LEU A 318 9.23 21.91 3.37
C LEU A 318 9.07 23.30 2.74
N VAL A 319 8.44 24.24 3.45
CA VAL A 319 8.18 25.60 2.95
C VAL A 319 8.98 26.69 3.67
N ASP A 320 9.50 26.42 4.87
CA ASP A 320 10.16 27.44 5.68
C ASP A 320 11.69 27.37 5.64
N ASP A 321 12.24 26.17 5.49
CA ASP A 321 13.67 25.95 5.68
C ASP A 321 14.45 26.31 4.41
N THR A 322 15.42 27.21 4.57
CA THR A 322 16.19 27.79 3.46
C THR A 322 17.10 26.78 2.77
N ASP A 323 17.47 25.68 3.44
CA ASP A 323 18.36 24.66 2.89
C ASP A 323 17.57 23.50 2.27
N LEU A 324 16.40 23.19 2.85
CA LEU A 324 15.53 22.14 2.35
C LEU A 324 14.71 22.59 1.15
N LYS A 325 14.25 23.85 1.10
CA LYS A 325 13.47 24.39 -0.02
C LYS A 325 14.16 24.27 -1.40
N PRO A 326 15.47 24.56 -1.55
CA PRO A 326 16.19 24.32 -2.80
C PRO A 326 16.26 22.84 -3.19
N LYS A 327 16.48 21.93 -2.23
CA LYS A 327 16.50 20.48 -2.45
C LYS A 327 15.11 19.98 -2.90
N PHE A 328 14.05 20.48 -2.28
CA PHE A 328 12.67 20.22 -2.68
C PHE A 328 12.38 20.73 -4.10
N LYS A 329 12.77 21.96 -4.43
CA LYS A 329 12.64 22.50 -5.80
C LYS A 329 13.34 21.63 -6.83
N SER A 330 14.59 21.25 -6.57
CA SER A 330 15.36 20.40 -7.47
C SER A 330 14.65 19.06 -7.70
N LEU A 331 14.26 18.38 -6.62
CA LEU A 331 13.59 17.08 -6.73
C LEU A 331 12.23 17.18 -7.43
N TRP A 332 11.46 18.24 -7.15
CA TRP A 332 10.19 18.49 -7.83
C TRP A 332 10.38 18.63 -9.34
N ASN A 333 11.37 19.42 -9.75
CA ASN A 333 11.72 19.57 -11.17
C ASN A 333 12.18 18.25 -11.77
N ASP A 334 12.97 17.45 -11.04
CA ASP A 334 13.43 16.15 -11.49
C ASP A 334 12.26 15.18 -11.74
N TYR A 335 11.28 15.12 -10.82
CA TYR A 335 10.07 14.33 -10.99
C TYR A 335 9.25 14.80 -12.20
N SER A 336 9.03 16.12 -12.33
CA SER A 336 8.31 16.67 -13.47
C SER A 336 9.01 16.49 -14.82
N ASN A 337 10.34 16.51 -14.85
CA ASN A 337 11.11 16.32 -16.08
C ASN A 337 11.22 14.84 -16.49
N THR A 338 11.16 13.93 -15.52
CA THR A 338 11.28 12.49 -15.77
C THR A 338 9.94 11.81 -15.99
N ALA A 339 8.82 12.38 -15.57
CA ALA A 339 7.47 11.87 -15.80
C ALA A 339 6.91 12.33 -17.17
N LYS A 340 7.48 11.80 -18.26
CA LYS A 340 7.07 12.12 -19.64
C LYS A 340 6.19 11.06 -20.28
N THR A 341 5.16 11.50 -21.01
CA THR A 341 4.45 10.70 -22.02
C THR A 341 5.16 10.83 -23.37
N VAL A 342 5.71 9.74 -23.91
CA VAL A 342 6.49 9.75 -25.16
C VAL A 342 5.70 9.29 -26.38
N PHE A 343 4.54 8.66 -26.16
CA PHE A 343 3.60 8.28 -27.20
C PHE A 343 2.17 8.49 -26.70
N LYS A 344 1.29 8.99 -27.57
CA LYS A 344 -0.15 9.12 -27.29
C LYS A 344 -0.95 9.00 -28.59
N LYS A 345 -1.95 8.12 -28.60
CA LYS A 345 -2.84 7.91 -29.74
C LYS A 345 -4.27 7.66 -29.28
N GLU A 346 -5.24 8.34 -29.89
CA GLU A 346 -6.65 7.98 -29.77
C GLU A 346 -6.95 6.88 -30.81
N VAL A 347 -7.52 5.78 -30.35
CA VAL A 347 -7.97 4.66 -31.18
C VAL A 347 -9.48 4.58 -31.11
N VAL A 348 -10.11 4.38 -32.28
CA VAL A 348 -11.56 4.25 -32.40
C VAL A 348 -11.90 2.97 -33.14
N GLU A 349 -12.56 2.03 -32.47
CA GLU A 349 -13.04 0.78 -33.07
C GLU A 349 -14.49 0.55 -32.68
N GLN A 350 -15.35 0.28 -33.67
CA GLN A 350 -16.78 0.01 -33.44
C GLN A 350 -17.49 1.08 -32.58
N GLY A 351 -17.06 2.35 -32.70
CA GLY A 351 -17.60 3.48 -31.92
C GLY A 351 -17.03 3.62 -30.50
N VAL A 352 -16.20 2.67 -30.04
CA VAL A 352 -15.48 2.74 -28.76
C VAL A 352 -14.21 3.56 -28.95
N LYS A 353 -14.06 4.63 -28.18
CA LYS A 353 -12.85 5.46 -28.15
C LYS A 353 -11.97 5.07 -26.97
N SER A 354 -10.68 4.89 -27.21
CA SER A 354 -9.70 4.65 -26.15
C SER A 354 -8.39 5.39 -26.44
N LYS A 355 -7.84 6.06 -25.43
CA LYS A 355 -6.52 6.68 -25.52
C LYS A 355 -5.46 5.69 -25.08
N LYS A 356 -4.42 5.51 -25.89
CA LYS A 356 -3.26 4.68 -25.61
C LYS A 356 -2.06 5.57 -25.40
N ALA A 357 -1.29 5.30 -24.35
CA ALA A 357 -0.12 6.07 -24.00
C ALA A 357 1.07 5.17 -23.67
N PHE A 358 2.27 5.70 -23.90
CA PHE A 358 3.50 5.14 -23.33
C PHE A 358 4.21 6.21 -22.49
N HIS A 359 4.43 5.90 -21.23
CA HIS A 359 5.09 6.83 -20.29
C HIS A 359 6.48 6.33 -19.90
N SER A 360 7.36 7.27 -19.56
CA SER A 360 8.56 6.95 -18.80
C SER A 360 8.19 6.53 -17.39
N ILE A 361 7.42 7.38 -16.70
CA ILE A 361 6.93 7.14 -15.35
C ILE A 361 5.43 7.37 -15.32
N LYS A 362 4.69 6.49 -14.63
CA LYS A 362 3.28 6.68 -14.31
C LYS A 362 3.05 6.59 -12.81
N TYR A 363 2.41 7.60 -12.24
CA TYR A 363 1.95 7.58 -10.85
C TYR A 363 0.58 6.93 -10.77
N MET A 364 0.42 5.96 -9.86
CA MET A 364 -0.76 5.11 -9.81
C MET A 364 -1.91 5.77 -9.07
N LYS A 365 -3.12 5.71 -9.64
CA LYS A 365 -4.34 6.06 -8.92
C LYS A 365 -4.81 4.90 -8.05
N ASN A 366 -4.09 4.69 -6.93
CA ASN A 366 -4.36 3.62 -5.98
C ASN A 366 -5.81 3.63 -5.45
N GLY A 367 -6.25 2.46 -4.96
CA GLY A 367 -7.63 2.22 -4.51
C GLY A 367 -8.33 1.23 -5.44
N LYS A 368 -9.30 1.70 -6.22
CA LYS A 368 -10.12 0.84 -7.11
C LYS A 368 -9.69 0.88 -8.58
N GLU A 369 -8.72 1.73 -8.94
CA GLU A 369 -8.43 2.04 -10.35
C GLU A 369 -7.12 1.41 -10.82
N GLU A 370 -5.99 1.78 -10.21
CA GLU A 370 -4.67 1.37 -10.68
C GLU A 370 -3.75 0.98 -9.51
N TRP A 371 -2.89 -0.01 -9.73
CA TRP A 371 -1.83 -0.40 -8.80
C TRP A 371 -0.62 -0.86 -9.61
N GLY A 372 0.57 -0.51 -9.15
CA GLY A 372 1.82 -0.92 -9.80
C GLY A 372 1.96 -2.43 -9.93
N SER A 373 1.47 -3.17 -8.93
CA SER A 373 1.38 -4.64 -9.01
C SER A 373 0.51 -5.11 -10.19
N TRP A 374 -0.61 -4.45 -10.47
CA TRP A 374 -1.50 -4.79 -11.59
C TRP A 374 -0.88 -4.44 -12.94
N GLU A 375 -0.14 -3.33 -13.02
CA GLU A 375 0.56 -2.93 -14.25
C GLU A 375 1.69 -3.93 -14.60
N ILE A 376 2.41 -4.45 -13.59
CA ILE A 376 3.39 -5.55 -13.78
C ILE A 376 2.69 -6.81 -14.30
N PHE A 377 1.55 -7.17 -13.69
CA PHE A 377 0.76 -8.35 -14.05
C PHE A 377 0.29 -8.31 -15.51
N LYS A 378 -0.15 -7.14 -15.99
CA LYS A 378 -0.71 -6.94 -17.34
C LYS A 378 0.32 -6.63 -18.43
N PHE A 379 1.63 -6.75 -18.14
CA PHE A 379 2.70 -6.29 -19.04
C PHE A 379 2.60 -4.81 -19.41
N GLN A 380 2.12 -3.95 -18.53
CA GLN A 380 2.08 -2.50 -18.75
C GLN A 380 3.33 -1.82 -18.19
N SER A 381 3.88 -2.32 -17.07
CA SER A 381 5.10 -1.80 -16.42
C SER A 381 6.28 -2.75 -16.51
N ALA A 382 7.48 -2.22 -16.84
CA ALA A 382 8.72 -3.00 -16.72
C ALA A 382 9.24 -3.03 -15.27
N ILE A 383 9.12 -1.91 -14.57
CA ILE A 383 9.55 -1.72 -13.19
C ILE A 383 8.39 -1.07 -12.43
N SER A 384 8.20 -1.44 -11.17
CA SER A 384 7.21 -0.82 -10.31
C SER A 384 7.76 -0.62 -8.91
N PHE A 385 7.53 0.56 -8.34
CA PHE A 385 7.53 0.73 -6.88
C PHE A 385 6.12 0.44 -6.40
N ALA A 386 5.92 -0.75 -5.83
CA ALA A 386 4.61 -1.25 -5.46
C ALA A 386 4.61 -1.81 -4.03
N ALA A 387 3.43 -1.86 -3.43
CA ALA A 387 3.28 -2.49 -2.12
C ALA A 387 3.64 -3.98 -2.18
N SER A 388 4.48 -4.47 -1.26
CA SER A 388 4.95 -5.87 -1.22
C SER A 388 3.80 -6.87 -1.04
N VAL A 389 2.75 -6.46 -0.31
CA VAL A 389 1.49 -7.21 -0.13
C VAL A 389 0.73 -7.42 -1.45
N GLY A 390 1.13 -6.73 -2.52
CA GLY A 390 0.75 -6.98 -3.91
C GLY A 390 1.41 -8.21 -4.54
N ALA A 391 2.22 -8.99 -3.81
CA ALA A 391 2.91 -10.18 -4.33
C ALA A 391 1.96 -11.27 -4.90
N TYR A 392 0.72 -11.34 -4.42
CA TYR A 392 -0.32 -12.24 -4.96
C TYR A 392 -1.21 -11.57 -6.04
N GLN A 393 -0.87 -10.33 -6.42
CA GLN A 393 -1.61 -9.52 -7.39
C GLN A 393 -0.77 -9.14 -8.63
N ASN A 394 0.55 -9.31 -8.56
CA ASN A 394 1.47 -8.96 -9.64
C ASN A 394 1.68 -10.08 -10.68
N LYS A 395 0.97 -11.19 -10.55
CA LYS A 395 1.08 -12.38 -11.40
C LYS A 395 -0.24 -13.14 -11.46
N ILE A 396 -0.30 -14.16 -12.31
CA ILE A 396 -1.41 -15.11 -12.38
C ILE A 396 -1.58 -15.82 -11.03
N THR A 397 -2.72 -15.57 -10.39
CA THR A 397 -3.15 -16.14 -9.12
C THR A 397 -4.67 -16.32 -9.12
N ARG A 398 -5.21 -17.03 -8.14
CA ARG A 398 -6.67 -17.12 -7.99
C ARG A 398 -7.29 -15.74 -7.76
N PHE A 399 -6.59 -14.85 -7.05
CA PHE A 399 -7.04 -13.49 -6.82
C PHE A 399 -7.16 -12.74 -8.15
N THR A 400 -6.09 -12.67 -8.94
CA THR A 400 -6.10 -11.91 -10.21
C THR A 400 -7.10 -12.46 -11.23
N LYS A 401 -7.32 -13.78 -11.24
CA LYS A 401 -8.35 -14.43 -12.07
C LYS A 401 -9.79 -14.04 -11.72
N ASN A 402 -10.06 -13.71 -10.45
CA ASN A 402 -11.41 -13.44 -9.95
C ASN A 402 -11.61 -12.00 -9.49
N HIS A 403 -10.64 -11.12 -9.73
CA HIS A 403 -10.62 -9.80 -9.13
C HIS A 403 -11.63 -8.87 -9.83
N PRO A 404 -12.51 -8.16 -9.08
CA PRO A 404 -13.55 -7.32 -9.66
C PRO A 404 -13.01 -6.19 -10.55
N TYR A 405 -11.78 -5.73 -10.32
CA TYR A 405 -11.15 -4.64 -11.09
C TYR A 405 -10.14 -5.13 -12.14
N LEU A 406 -9.73 -6.41 -12.11
CA LEU A 406 -8.90 -7.01 -13.18
C LEU A 406 -9.73 -7.81 -14.20
N GLY A 407 -11.04 -7.89 -13.97
CA GLY A 407 -11.96 -8.72 -14.75
C GLY A 407 -12.04 -10.12 -14.17
N LYS A 408 -13.25 -10.58 -13.86
CA LYS A 408 -13.48 -12.00 -13.60
C LYS A 408 -13.33 -12.72 -14.94
N VAL A 409 -12.37 -13.63 -15.02
CA VAL A 409 -12.16 -14.42 -16.24
C VAL A 409 -13.39 -15.27 -16.50
N GLU A 410 -14.02 -15.05 -17.66
CA GLU A 410 -15.19 -15.82 -18.07
C GLU A 410 -14.78 -17.23 -18.50
N LYS A 411 -15.72 -18.17 -18.34
CA LYS A 411 -15.51 -19.56 -18.76
C LYS A 411 -15.27 -19.62 -20.26
N GLY A 412 -14.17 -20.24 -20.68
CA GLY A 412 -13.73 -20.32 -22.08
C GLY A 412 -12.70 -19.25 -22.48
N GLN A 413 -12.40 -18.28 -21.61
CA GLN A 413 -11.38 -17.24 -21.84
C GLN A 413 -10.09 -17.46 -21.03
N GLU A 414 -9.95 -18.60 -20.36
CA GLU A 414 -8.81 -18.88 -19.49
C GLU A 414 -7.49 -18.94 -20.26
N ALA A 415 -7.49 -19.50 -21.47
CA ALA A 415 -6.30 -19.59 -22.31
C ALA A 415 -5.76 -18.19 -22.66
N ASP A 416 -6.64 -17.26 -23.03
CA ASP A 416 -6.27 -15.88 -23.32
C ASP A 416 -5.77 -15.16 -22.07
N PHE A 417 -6.40 -15.38 -20.91
CA PHE A 417 -5.94 -14.86 -19.64
C PHE A 417 -4.51 -15.32 -19.31
N TYR A 418 -4.21 -16.62 -19.42
CA TYR A 418 -2.88 -17.15 -19.10
C TYR A 418 -1.79 -16.76 -20.10
N LYS A 419 -2.18 -16.49 -21.35
CA LYS A 419 -1.30 -16.01 -22.41
C LYS A 419 -0.95 -14.54 -22.24
N ASN A 420 -1.94 -13.72 -21.91
CA ASN A 420 -1.80 -12.26 -21.94
C ASN A 420 -1.32 -11.64 -20.63
N ASN A 421 -1.11 -12.44 -19.57
CA ASN A 421 -0.71 -11.93 -18.26
C ASN A 421 0.52 -12.64 -17.68
N ALA A 422 1.23 -11.91 -16.81
CA ALA A 422 2.49 -12.34 -16.23
C ALA A 422 2.29 -13.52 -15.28
N SER A 423 3.14 -14.53 -15.42
CA SER A 423 3.19 -15.71 -14.58
C SER A 423 4.33 -15.62 -13.57
N GLU A 424 4.46 -16.65 -12.74
CA GLU A 424 5.49 -16.74 -11.70
C GLU A 424 6.91 -16.50 -12.23
N SER A 425 7.27 -17.03 -13.39
CA SER A 425 8.60 -16.86 -13.99
C SER A 425 8.87 -15.47 -14.54
N ASP A 426 7.85 -14.63 -14.67
CA ASP A 426 7.95 -13.32 -15.31
C ASP A 426 8.16 -12.20 -14.30
N VAL A 427 8.00 -12.48 -13.00
CA VAL A 427 7.91 -11.45 -11.97
C VAL A 427 8.96 -11.68 -10.90
N TYR A 428 9.74 -10.65 -10.64
CA TYR A 428 10.69 -10.64 -9.53
C TYR A 428 10.44 -9.43 -8.65
N MET A 429 10.25 -9.65 -7.35
CA MET A 429 10.06 -8.60 -6.36
C MET A 429 11.25 -8.60 -5.40
N THR A 430 11.70 -7.41 -5.02
CA THR A 430 12.77 -7.19 -4.04
C THR A 430 12.38 -6.09 -3.06
N THR A 431 13.19 -5.90 -2.04
CA THR A 431 13.04 -4.85 -1.01
C THR A 431 12.94 -3.46 -1.62
N GLN A 432 12.35 -2.54 -0.87
CA GLN A 432 12.38 -1.10 -1.17
C GLN A 432 13.81 -0.57 -1.43
N VAL A 433 13.93 0.42 -2.32
CA VAL A 433 15.18 1.13 -2.58
C VAL A 433 15.32 2.29 -1.61
N MET A 434 16.36 2.28 -0.78
CA MET A 434 16.50 3.23 0.32
C MET A 434 17.39 4.44 -0.03
N LYS A 435 18.16 4.38 -1.12
CA LYS A 435 19.20 5.37 -1.40
C LYS A 435 18.90 6.16 -2.67
N SER A 436 19.48 7.35 -2.74
CA SER A 436 19.70 8.09 -3.99
C SER A 436 21.19 8.14 -4.30
N LYS A 437 21.58 8.40 -5.56
CA LYS A 437 23.00 8.59 -5.89
C LYS A 437 23.60 9.69 -5.01
N ASN A 438 24.81 9.43 -4.53
CA ASN A 438 25.57 10.32 -3.64
C ASN A 438 24.91 10.64 -2.29
N SER A 439 23.82 9.96 -1.91
CA SER A 439 23.25 10.12 -0.56
C SER A 439 24.20 9.59 0.52
N LYS A 440 24.27 10.29 1.65
CA LYS A 440 25.11 9.89 2.80
C LYS A 440 24.55 8.68 3.55
N TYR A 441 23.24 8.47 3.45
CA TYR A 441 22.51 7.41 4.14
C TYR A 441 21.28 7.02 3.31
N GLY A 442 20.78 5.80 3.54
CA GLY A 442 19.49 5.35 3.06
C GLY A 442 18.36 5.78 3.99
N VAL A 443 17.19 6.00 3.42
CA VAL A 443 15.94 6.25 4.14
C VAL A 443 15.04 5.04 3.95
N PHE A 444 14.71 4.37 5.04
CA PHE A 444 13.63 3.39 5.11
C PHE A 444 12.31 4.13 5.14
N ASN A 445 11.39 3.73 4.26
CA ASN A 445 10.01 4.17 4.32
C ASN A 445 9.20 3.12 5.07
N GLU A 446 8.65 3.49 6.21
CA GLU A 446 7.73 2.64 6.94
C GLU A 446 6.38 2.65 6.22
N GLY A 447 5.94 1.46 5.83
CA GLY A 447 4.60 1.24 5.32
C GLY A 447 3.80 0.32 6.22
N GLY A 448 2.48 0.29 5.98
CA GLY A 448 1.52 -0.36 6.85
C GLY A 448 0.93 0.60 7.88
N SER A 449 0.25 0.06 8.89
CA SER A 449 -0.58 0.83 9.79
C SER A 449 -0.24 0.58 11.27
N SER A 450 -0.69 1.51 12.11
CA SER A 450 -0.55 1.42 13.56
C SER A 450 -1.89 1.13 14.22
N ILE A 451 -1.86 0.50 15.39
CA ILE A 451 -3.03 0.37 16.25
C ILE A 451 -3.08 1.58 17.20
N ILE A 452 -4.21 2.30 17.18
CA ILE A 452 -4.53 3.39 18.09
C ILE A 452 -5.66 2.92 19.03
N PRO A 453 -5.35 2.53 20.27
CA PRO A 453 -6.35 2.14 21.27
C PRO A 453 -7.07 3.37 21.84
N VAL A 454 -8.39 3.38 21.79
CA VAL A 454 -9.23 4.49 22.25
C VAL A 454 -9.95 4.12 23.55
N ALA A 455 -9.76 4.94 24.58
CA ALA A 455 -10.35 4.75 25.90
C ALA A 455 -11.87 4.99 25.87
N SER A 456 -12.61 4.03 26.42
CA SER A 456 -14.02 4.13 26.73
C SER A 456 -14.23 4.69 28.14
N SER A 457 -15.38 5.31 28.39
CA SER A 457 -15.83 5.60 29.77
C SER A 457 -16.23 4.35 30.54
N ASN A 458 -16.35 3.19 29.87
CA ASN A 458 -16.64 1.91 30.49
C ASN A 458 -15.34 1.12 30.73
N ASP A 459 -14.92 1.00 31.99
CA ASP A 459 -13.70 0.28 32.36
C ASP A 459 -13.70 -1.20 31.96
N LYS A 460 -14.87 -1.85 31.90
CA LYS A 460 -14.97 -3.23 31.41
C LYS A 460 -14.57 -3.30 29.94
N VAL A 461 -14.97 -2.31 29.14
CA VAL A 461 -14.57 -2.21 27.72
C VAL A 461 -13.07 -1.98 27.61
N ASN A 462 -12.51 -1.07 28.40
CA ASN A 462 -11.06 -0.84 28.42
C ASN A 462 -10.27 -2.12 28.75
N ARG A 463 -10.64 -2.85 29.81
CA ARG A 463 -9.98 -4.12 30.17
C ARG A 463 -10.10 -5.17 29.08
N ALA A 464 -11.27 -5.28 28.44
CA ALA A 464 -11.51 -6.22 27.36
C ALA A 464 -10.69 -5.88 26.10
N THR A 465 -10.62 -4.60 25.73
CA THR A 465 -9.77 -4.09 24.63
C THR A 465 -8.30 -4.39 24.88
N LYS A 466 -7.79 -4.10 26.09
CA LYS A 466 -6.41 -4.42 26.48
C LYS A 466 -6.11 -5.92 26.35
N LYS A 467 -7.02 -6.76 26.82
CA LYS A 467 -6.87 -8.23 26.76
C LYS A 467 -6.83 -8.76 25.32
N PHE A 468 -7.68 -8.22 24.44
CA PHE A 468 -7.64 -8.57 23.01
C PHE A 468 -6.31 -8.19 22.38
N LEU A 469 -5.82 -6.97 22.64
CA LEU A 469 -4.55 -6.49 22.09
C LEU A 469 -3.34 -7.26 22.67
N GLU A 470 -3.33 -7.54 23.97
CA GLU A 470 -2.34 -8.41 24.62
C GLU A 470 -2.26 -9.77 23.91
N TRP A 471 -3.40 -10.43 23.73
CA TRP A 471 -3.44 -11.68 22.98
C TRP A 471 -2.96 -11.50 21.54
N LEU A 472 -3.41 -10.48 20.82
CA LEU A 472 -3.04 -10.26 19.42
C LEU A 472 -1.52 -10.16 19.22
N TYR A 473 -0.83 -9.46 20.12
CA TYR A 473 0.62 -9.26 20.04
C TYR A 473 1.45 -10.43 20.56
N THR A 474 1.08 -11.03 21.70
CA THR A 474 1.95 -11.99 22.41
C THR A 474 1.40 -13.42 22.43
N GLY A 475 0.17 -13.62 21.97
CA GLY A 475 -0.54 -14.88 22.04
C GLY A 475 -0.27 -15.84 20.87
N THR A 476 -0.89 -17.01 21.00
CA THR A 476 -0.96 -18.04 19.98
C THR A 476 -2.41 -18.27 19.55
N ASN A 477 -2.58 -18.95 18.42
CA ASN A 477 -3.87 -19.39 17.90
C ASN A 477 -3.76 -20.77 17.24
N THR A 478 -4.89 -21.34 16.84
CA THR A 478 -4.95 -22.57 16.04
C THR A 478 -5.72 -22.35 14.72
N ILE A 479 -5.66 -21.16 14.14
CA ILE A 479 -6.31 -20.81 12.87
C ILE A 479 -5.62 -21.61 11.76
N GLY A 480 -6.35 -22.51 11.11
CA GLY A 480 -5.77 -23.54 10.25
C GLY A 480 -5.85 -24.89 10.96
N THR A 481 -4.71 -25.43 11.44
CA THR A 481 -4.67 -26.77 12.06
C THR A 481 -3.63 -26.99 13.16
N LYS A 482 -2.73 -26.03 13.41
CA LYS A 482 -1.66 -26.15 14.41
C LYS A 482 -1.58 -24.91 15.28
N GLU A 483 -1.10 -25.07 16.50
CA GLU A 483 -0.76 -23.93 17.35
C GLU A 483 0.41 -23.16 16.75
N GLU A 484 0.24 -21.85 16.59
CA GLU A 484 1.26 -20.93 16.09
C GLU A 484 1.09 -19.54 16.69
N HIS A 485 2.15 -18.75 16.68
CA HIS A 485 2.09 -17.36 17.11
C HIS A 485 1.24 -16.51 16.16
N ASN A 486 0.50 -15.56 16.73
CA ASN A 486 -0.36 -14.66 15.98
C ASN A 486 0.38 -13.88 14.89
N TRP A 487 1.61 -13.42 15.16
CA TRP A 487 2.43 -12.71 14.17
C TRP A 487 2.73 -13.58 12.93
N PHE A 488 2.94 -14.90 13.11
CA PHE A 488 3.24 -15.80 12.00
C PHE A 488 2.00 -16.11 11.18
N THR A 489 0.86 -16.32 11.84
CA THR A 489 -0.44 -16.43 11.17
C THR A 489 -0.73 -15.20 10.34
N LEU A 490 -0.51 -14.00 10.89
CA LEU A 490 -0.68 -12.74 10.19
C LEU A 490 0.21 -12.70 8.94
N ALA A 491 1.51 -12.97 9.07
CA ALA A 491 2.44 -12.98 7.96
C ALA A 491 2.04 -13.95 6.84
N ARG A 492 1.70 -15.20 7.17
CA ARG A 492 1.37 -16.22 6.17
C ARG A 492 -0.02 -16.05 5.53
N THR A 493 -0.88 -15.19 6.08
CA THR A 493 -2.25 -14.97 5.58
C THR A 493 -2.48 -13.58 4.99
N SER A 494 -1.59 -12.62 5.25
CA SER A 494 -1.73 -11.23 4.79
C SER A 494 -0.50 -10.69 4.07
N GLY A 495 0.68 -11.27 4.32
CA GLY A 495 1.96 -10.76 3.82
C GLY A 495 2.56 -9.60 4.62
N TYR A 496 1.92 -9.18 5.71
CA TYR A 496 2.43 -8.15 6.63
C TYR A 496 3.29 -8.75 7.74
N VAL A 497 4.24 -7.97 8.24
CA VAL A 497 5.10 -8.35 9.37
C VAL A 497 4.72 -7.52 10.59
N MET A 498 4.54 -8.17 11.74
CA MET A 498 4.45 -7.46 13.01
C MET A 498 5.87 -7.10 13.47
N PRO A 499 6.22 -5.81 13.69
CA PRO A 499 7.60 -5.39 13.93
C PRO A 499 8.02 -5.62 15.39
N LEU A 500 7.83 -6.84 15.90
CA LEU A 500 8.25 -7.27 17.22
C LEU A 500 9.75 -7.50 17.28
N LYS A 501 10.36 -7.28 18.46
CA LYS A 501 11.80 -7.45 18.67
C LYS A 501 12.29 -8.87 18.41
N ASP A 502 11.48 -9.88 18.77
CA ASP A 502 11.78 -11.30 18.56
C ASP A 502 11.48 -11.79 17.13
N VAL A 503 10.67 -11.04 16.38
CA VAL A 503 10.34 -11.32 14.97
C VAL A 503 11.36 -10.68 14.03
N VAL A 504 11.79 -9.44 14.29
CA VAL A 504 12.75 -8.71 13.44
C VAL A 504 14.18 -9.18 13.71
N THR A 505 14.47 -10.42 13.33
CA THR A 505 15.76 -11.08 13.55
C THR A 505 16.22 -11.84 12.31
N LYS A 506 17.54 -12.05 12.20
CA LYS A 506 18.13 -12.81 11.09
C LYS A 506 17.65 -14.27 11.08
N ASP A 507 17.52 -14.88 12.26
CA ASP A 507 17.03 -16.25 12.42
C ASP A 507 15.61 -16.43 11.88
N LYS A 508 14.70 -15.49 12.18
CA LYS A 508 13.33 -15.53 11.67
C LYS A 508 13.27 -15.30 10.16
N GLN A 509 14.15 -14.47 9.63
CA GLN A 509 14.27 -14.31 8.19
C GLN A 509 14.77 -15.58 7.50
N ASP A 510 15.71 -16.30 8.09
CA ASP A 510 16.20 -17.57 7.55
C ASP A 510 15.13 -18.68 7.67
N GLU A 511 14.32 -18.67 8.74
CA GLU A 511 13.13 -19.51 8.87
C GLU A 511 12.13 -19.27 7.73
N PHE A 512 11.82 -18.00 7.41
CA PHE A 512 10.95 -17.64 6.29
C PHE A 512 11.51 -18.13 4.96
N LYS A 513 12.80 -17.90 4.71
CA LYS A 513 13.49 -18.33 3.48
C LYS A 513 13.44 -19.85 3.32
N LYS A 514 13.62 -20.62 4.39
CA LYS A 514 13.48 -22.08 4.37
C LYS A 514 12.06 -22.53 4.00
N ILE A 515 11.03 -21.95 4.64
CA ILE A 515 9.63 -22.30 4.35
C ILE A 515 9.27 -21.95 2.90
N ILE A 516 9.73 -20.80 2.41
CA ILE A 516 9.56 -20.36 1.02
C ILE A 516 10.18 -21.40 0.06
N GLN A 517 11.41 -21.82 0.29
CA GLN A 517 12.09 -22.83 -0.54
C GLN A 517 11.36 -24.18 -0.55
N GLU A 518 10.83 -24.61 0.61
CA GLU A 518 10.03 -25.83 0.71
C GLU A 518 8.72 -25.73 -0.10
N LEU A 519 8.04 -24.59 -0.04
CA LEU A 519 6.83 -24.32 -0.82
C LEU A 519 7.13 -24.23 -2.32
N GLU A 520 8.18 -23.53 -2.72
CA GLU A 520 8.65 -23.47 -4.11
C GLU A 520 8.93 -24.87 -4.66
N SER A 521 9.61 -25.72 -3.88
CA SER A 521 9.91 -27.09 -4.27
C SER A 521 8.65 -27.94 -4.47
N LYS A 522 7.61 -27.74 -3.66
CA LYS A 522 6.31 -28.44 -3.80
C LYS A 522 5.49 -27.96 -4.98
N LEU A 523 5.67 -26.71 -5.39
CA LEU A 523 4.87 -26.06 -6.44
C LEU A 523 5.58 -26.01 -7.81
N LYS A 524 6.86 -26.36 -7.89
CA LYS A 524 7.70 -26.20 -9.10
C LYS A 524 7.15 -26.83 -10.38
N ASP A 525 6.43 -27.95 -10.26
CA ASP A 525 5.92 -28.73 -11.39
C ASP A 525 4.43 -28.45 -11.68
N LYS A 526 3.82 -27.49 -10.98
CA LYS A 526 2.40 -27.17 -11.10
C LYS A 526 2.13 -26.23 -12.26
N THR A 527 1.04 -26.48 -12.99
CA THR A 527 0.59 -25.60 -14.07
C THR A 527 -0.08 -24.33 -13.54
N LYS A 528 -0.22 -23.31 -14.38
CA LYS A 528 -0.92 -22.06 -14.01
C LYS A 528 -2.38 -22.34 -13.64
N GLU A 529 -2.99 -23.34 -14.26
CA GLU A 529 -4.33 -23.83 -13.96
C GLU A 529 -4.41 -24.44 -12.56
N GLU A 530 -3.53 -25.38 -12.23
CA GLU A 530 -3.47 -26.02 -10.90
C GLU A 530 -3.24 -24.99 -9.78
N LEU A 531 -2.41 -23.97 -10.04
CA LEU A 531 -2.10 -22.90 -9.08
C LEU A 531 -3.27 -21.94 -8.82
N THR A 532 -4.29 -21.92 -9.69
CA THR A 532 -5.44 -21.00 -9.58
C THR A 532 -6.76 -21.71 -9.33
N GLU A 533 -6.75 -23.04 -9.20
CA GLU A 533 -7.93 -23.84 -8.96
C GLU A 533 -8.44 -23.64 -7.52
N ALA A 534 -9.67 -23.15 -7.40
CA ALA A 534 -10.27 -22.78 -6.13
C ALA A 534 -10.40 -23.98 -5.18
N ASN A 535 -10.14 -23.73 -3.90
CA ASN A 535 -10.34 -24.69 -2.80
C ASN A 535 -9.49 -25.97 -2.92
N THR A 536 -8.31 -25.87 -3.55
CA THR A 536 -7.33 -26.95 -3.61
C THR A 536 -6.17 -26.72 -2.63
N GLU A 537 -5.48 -27.80 -2.26
CA GLU A 537 -4.24 -27.69 -1.46
C GLU A 537 -3.17 -26.89 -2.21
N THR A 538 -3.05 -27.11 -3.53
CA THR A 538 -2.10 -26.40 -4.41
C THR A 538 -2.30 -24.88 -4.34
N GLU A 539 -3.53 -24.40 -4.48
CA GLU A 539 -3.83 -22.96 -4.40
C GLU A 539 -3.56 -22.39 -3.00
N ALA A 540 -3.90 -23.14 -1.94
CA ALA A 540 -3.62 -22.71 -0.57
C ALA A 540 -2.10 -22.61 -0.29
N LEU A 541 -1.30 -23.55 -0.80
CA LEU A 541 0.16 -23.50 -0.71
C LEU A 541 0.74 -22.34 -1.53
N TYR A 542 0.19 -22.07 -2.72
CA TYR A 542 0.63 -20.97 -3.57
C TYR A 542 0.28 -19.60 -3.01
N PHE A 543 -0.91 -19.45 -2.42
CA PHE A 543 -1.27 -18.26 -1.65
C PHE A 543 -0.30 -18.04 -0.49
N LYS A 544 -0.07 -19.08 0.33
CA LYS A 544 0.87 -19.02 1.47
C LYS A 544 2.28 -18.64 1.02
N LEU A 545 2.77 -19.20 -0.09
CA LEU A 545 4.09 -18.87 -0.66
C LEU A 545 4.21 -17.37 -0.94
N ASN A 546 3.22 -16.79 -1.62
CA ASN A 546 3.27 -15.38 -2.00
C ASN A 546 3.12 -14.44 -0.79
N MET A 547 2.29 -14.79 0.20
CA MET A 547 2.20 -14.03 1.45
C MET A 547 3.53 -14.06 2.22
N LEU A 548 4.14 -15.24 2.37
CA LEU A 548 5.43 -15.35 3.06
C LEU A 548 6.57 -14.64 2.31
N ARG A 549 6.56 -14.63 0.97
CA ARG A 549 7.52 -13.83 0.20
C ARG A 549 7.36 -12.34 0.45
N SER A 550 6.13 -11.82 0.45
CA SER A 550 5.84 -10.43 0.83
C SER A 550 6.39 -10.12 2.22
N ALA A 551 6.08 -10.96 3.21
CA ALA A 551 6.53 -10.76 4.58
C ALA A 551 8.06 -10.87 4.70
N SER A 552 8.69 -11.80 3.99
CA SER A 552 10.15 -11.96 3.94
C SER A 552 10.85 -10.74 3.34
N ILE A 553 10.27 -10.12 2.31
CA ILE A 553 10.81 -8.89 1.72
C ILE A 553 10.75 -7.73 2.71
N SER A 554 9.60 -7.50 3.34
CA SER A 554 9.44 -6.45 4.34
C SER A 554 10.36 -6.67 5.55
N LEU A 555 10.55 -7.94 5.97
CA LEU A 555 11.49 -8.30 7.03
C LEU A 555 12.95 -8.07 6.63
N ASP A 556 13.36 -8.38 5.39
CA ASP A 556 14.70 -8.00 4.88
C ASP A 556 14.89 -6.48 4.91
N SER A 557 13.86 -5.68 4.59
CA SER A 557 13.92 -4.22 4.67
C SER A 557 14.01 -3.70 6.11
N LEU A 558 13.26 -4.27 7.05
CA LEU A 558 13.37 -3.94 8.48
C LEU A 558 14.75 -4.28 9.03
N LEU A 559 15.34 -5.41 8.63
CA LEU A 559 16.68 -5.79 9.08
C LEU A 559 17.77 -4.81 8.59
N LYS A 560 17.58 -4.17 7.43
CA LYS A 560 18.49 -3.12 6.92
C LYS A 560 18.50 -1.86 7.79
N LEU A 561 17.50 -1.62 8.63
CA LEU A 561 17.53 -0.52 9.61
C LEU A 561 18.57 -0.72 10.72
N ASN A 562 19.09 -1.93 10.90
CA ASN A 562 20.23 -2.18 11.79
C ASN A 562 21.58 -1.77 11.18
N GLU A 563 21.63 -1.49 9.87
CA GLU A 563 22.85 -1.03 9.22
C GLU A 563 23.11 0.45 9.56
N GLU A 564 24.36 0.81 9.90
CA GLU A 564 24.73 2.17 10.38
C GLU A 564 24.37 3.32 9.41
N ASN A 565 24.16 2.99 8.13
CA ASN A 565 23.91 3.93 7.05
C ASN A 565 22.44 3.95 6.58
N THR A 566 21.51 3.38 7.34
CA THR A 566 20.07 3.44 7.04
C THR A 566 19.32 4.03 8.24
N ILE A 567 18.40 4.96 7.97
CA ILE A 567 17.54 5.56 8.99
C ILE A 567 16.09 5.46 8.58
N ALA A 568 15.18 5.41 9.54
CA ALA A 568 13.78 5.70 9.32
C ALA A 568 13.51 7.15 9.74
N LYS A 569 12.68 7.87 8.98
CA LYS A 569 12.33 9.26 9.30
C LYS A 569 10.87 9.37 9.66
N ALA A 570 10.59 9.78 10.90
CA ALA A 570 9.26 10.18 11.28
C ALA A 570 8.85 11.43 10.49
N VAL A 571 7.65 11.40 9.92
CA VAL A 571 7.03 12.56 9.28
C VAL A 571 5.94 13.07 10.22
N ALA A 572 6.29 14.08 11.01
CA ALA A 572 5.34 14.68 11.94
C ALA A 572 4.11 15.17 11.17
N THR A 573 2.93 14.69 11.55
CA THR A 573 1.71 14.98 10.78
C THR A 573 0.61 15.59 11.64
N ASP A 574 0.04 16.69 11.15
CA ASP A 574 -1.18 17.34 11.58
C ASP A 574 -2.10 17.62 10.37
N ASP A 575 -3.21 18.32 10.56
CA ASP A 575 -4.15 18.64 9.48
C ASP A 575 -3.48 19.40 8.33
N LYS A 576 -2.55 20.32 8.63
CA LYS A 576 -1.90 21.15 7.60
C LYS A 576 -0.88 20.35 6.81
N SER A 577 -0.03 19.58 7.47
CA SER A 577 0.93 18.73 6.76
C SER A 577 0.22 17.64 5.96
N ALA A 578 -0.89 17.07 6.47
CA ALA A 578 -1.71 16.11 5.72
C ALA A 578 -2.27 16.74 4.43
N GLN A 579 -2.79 17.97 4.50
CA GLN A 579 -3.22 18.72 3.31
C GLN A 579 -2.06 19.00 2.36
N MET A 580 -0.88 19.39 2.86
CA MET A 580 0.31 19.60 2.03
C MET A 580 0.75 18.33 1.30
N ILE A 581 0.77 17.19 1.99
CA ILE A 581 1.09 15.87 1.41
C ILE A 581 0.06 15.51 0.33
N ASN A 582 -1.24 15.73 0.58
CA ASN A 582 -2.28 15.49 -0.41
C ASN A 582 -2.15 16.39 -1.66
N THR A 583 -1.72 17.65 -1.49
CA THR A 583 -1.42 18.55 -2.62
C THR A 583 -0.26 18.02 -3.45
N ILE A 584 0.81 17.51 -2.82
CA ILE A 584 1.93 16.86 -3.52
C ILE A 584 1.44 15.62 -4.27
N LYS A 585 0.71 14.72 -3.58
CA LYS A 585 0.13 13.50 -4.14
C LYS A 585 -0.68 13.77 -5.41
N THR A 586 -1.63 14.71 -5.32
CA THR A 586 -2.53 15.06 -6.42
C THR A 586 -1.77 15.73 -7.57
N SER A 587 -0.82 16.61 -7.25
CA SER A 587 -0.02 17.31 -8.26
C SER A 587 0.94 16.38 -8.99
N LEU A 588 1.48 15.35 -8.33
CA LEU A 588 2.25 14.28 -8.99
C LEU A 588 1.33 13.44 -9.87
N LEU A 589 0.21 12.92 -9.32
CA LEU A 589 -0.72 12.06 -10.05
C LEU A 589 -1.20 12.69 -11.38
N ASN A 590 -1.50 13.98 -11.38
CA ASN A 590 -1.99 14.68 -12.57
C ASN A 590 -0.94 14.80 -13.68
N GLN A 591 0.36 14.63 -13.38
CA GLN A 591 1.43 14.72 -14.39
C GLN A 591 1.42 13.55 -15.37
N THR A 592 0.83 12.41 -15.01
CA THR A 592 0.98 11.15 -15.77
C THR A 592 -0.35 10.50 -16.16
N ARG A 593 -1.48 11.22 -16.10
CA ARG A 593 -2.77 10.66 -16.51
C ARG A 593 -2.83 10.44 -18.02
N ASP A 594 -3.33 9.28 -18.42
CA ASP A 594 -3.47 8.89 -19.82
C ASP A 594 -4.35 9.89 -20.60
N GLU A 595 -5.41 10.43 -19.98
CA GLU A 595 -6.35 11.33 -20.67
C GLU A 595 -5.73 12.69 -20.92
N GLN A 596 -5.12 13.28 -19.89
CA GLN A 596 -4.56 14.64 -19.88
C GLN A 596 -3.49 14.78 -18.80
N THR A 597 -2.29 15.16 -19.21
CA THR A 597 -1.18 15.45 -18.31
C THR A 597 -1.20 16.93 -17.91
N GLU A 598 -1.01 17.21 -16.63
CA GLU A 598 -0.91 18.55 -16.07
C GLU A 598 0.32 18.64 -15.16
N THR A 599 1.31 19.42 -15.59
CA THR A 599 2.51 19.70 -14.78
C THR A 599 2.33 20.99 -13.99
N LYS A 600 2.54 20.91 -12.67
CA LYS A 600 2.51 22.07 -11.79
C LYS A 600 3.94 22.59 -11.58
N ASP A 601 4.17 23.84 -11.96
CA ASP A 601 5.45 24.53 -11.67
C ASP A 601 5.67 24.64 -10.15
N PHE A 602 6.94 24.54 -9.74
CA PHE A 602 7.31 24.60 -8.33
C PHE A 602 6.83 25.86 -7.62
N SER A 603 6.83 27.02 -8.30
CA SER A 603 6.40 28.29 -7.70
C SER A 603 4.91 28.27 -7.35
N LYS A 604 4.09 27.65 -8.21
CA LYS A 604 2.65 27.44 -7.95
C LYS A 604 2.42 26.46 -6.82
N LEU A 605 3.13 25.32 -6.84
CA LEU A 605 3.08 24.35 -5.74
C LEU A 605 3.44 25.02 -4.41
N LEU A 606 4.57 25.73 -4.36
CA LEU A 606 5.03 26.41 -3.16
C LEU A 606 4.04 27.46 -2.67
N HIS A 607 3.36 28.18 -3.57
CA HIS A 607 2.30 29.13 -3.19
C HIS A 607 1.13 28.43 -2.50
N GLU A 608 0.62 27.32 -3.05
CA GLU A 608 -0.45 26.54 -2.44
C GLU A 608 -0.06 25.97 -1.07
N LEU A 609 1.16 25.43 -0.95
CA LEU A 609 1.66 24.91 0.33
C LEU A 609 1.78 26.01 1.39
N ASN A 610 2.21 27.22 1.01
CA ASN A 610 2.23 28.36 1.93
C ASN A 610 0.82 28.82 2.33
N ALA A 611 -0.15 28.76 1.42
CA ALA A 611 -1.54 29.08 1.73
C ALA A 611 -2.12 28.09 2.76
N ILE A 612 -1.86 26.79 2.61
CA ILE A 612 -2.26 25.75 3.58
C ILE A 612 -1.64 26.04 4.96
N LYS A 613 -0.36 26.43 5.00
CA LYS A 613 0.31 26.78 6.27
C LYS A 613 -0.40 27.93 7.01
N GLN A 614 -0.92 28.91 6.27
CA GLN A 614 -1.51 30.15 6.81
C GLN A 614 -2.96 30.01 7.31
N GLN A 615 -3.69 28.99 6.84
CA GLN A 615 -5.00 28.60 7.39
C GLN A 615 -4.85 28.09 8.83
#